data_AF-A0A9X8VIR5-F1
#
_entry.id   AF-A0A9X8VIR5-F1
#
_cell.length_a   1.000
_cell.length_b   1.000
_cell.length_c   1.000
_cell.angle_alpha   90.00
_cell.angle_beta   90.00
_cell.angle_gamma   90.00
#
_symmetry.space_group_name_H-M   'P 1'
#
loop_
_entity.id
_entity.type
_entity.pdbx_description
1 polymer ?
#
loop_
_entity_poly.entity_id
_entity_poly.type
_entity_poly.pdbx_seq_one_letter_code
_entity_poly.pdbx_strand_id
1 'polypeptide(L)'
;MNVIAIMNHMGVYFKEEPIRELHQALESLDFRIVYPNDREDLLKLIENNARLCGVIFDWDKYNLELCEEISQLNEYMPLYAFANTYSTLDVSLNDLRMQVRFFEYALGAATDIAAKIKQNTDEYIDTILPPLTKALFKYVREGKYTFCTPGHMGGTAFQKS
;
A
#
# COMPACT_ATOMS: atom_id res chain seq x y z
N MET A 1 0.17 -2.55 9.20
CA MET A 1 0.22 -2.75 7.74
C MET A 1 0.50 -1.39 7.15
N ASN A 2 1.79 -1.03 7.04
CA ASN A 2 2.19 0.36 6.77
C ASN A 2 3.56 0.44 6.07
N VAL A 3 4.03 -0.65 5.47
CA VAL A 3 5.32 -0.65 4.76
C VAL A 3 5.04 -0.54 3.27
N ILE A 4 5.67 0.43 2.60
CA ILE A 4 5.58 0.62 1.15
C ILE A 4 6.98 0.45 0.57
N ALA A 5 7.11 -0.38 -0.46
CA ALA A 5 8.35 -0.52 -1.21
C ALA A 5 8.36 0.43 -2.40
N ILE A 6 9.46 1.17 -2.59
CA ILE A 6 9.68 2.02 -3.76
C ILE A 6 10.87 1.46 -4.54
N MET A 7 10.60 0.95 -5.73
CA MET A 7 11.61 0.52 -6.69
C MET A 7 12.27 1.76 -7.28
N ASN A 8 13.40 2.18 -6.69
CA ASN A 8 14.04 3.43 -7.03
C ASN A 8 15.24 3.20 -7.94
N HIS A 9 15.16 3.69 -9.18
CA HIS A 9 16.36 3.88 -10.00
C HIS A 9 16.07 4.76 -11.21
N MET A 10 16.17 6.08 -11.04
CA MET A 10 15.72 7.02 -12.06
C MET A 10 16.70 8.18 -12.16
N GLY A 11 17.76 8.04 -12.97
CA GLY A 11 18.77 9.08 -13.18
C GLY A 11 18.28 10.36 -13.89
N VAL A 12 16.99 10.68 -13.82
CA VAL A 12 16.40 11.90 -14.38
C VAL A 12 15.57 12.62 -13.32
N TYR A 13 15.94 13.88 -13.06
CA TYR A 13 15.38 14.71 -12.00
C TYR A 13 13.85 14.84 -12.03
N PHE A 14 13.23 14.88 -13.22
CA PHE A 14 11.78 15.00 -13.37
C PHE A 14 10.99 13.81 -12.79
N LYS A 15 11.64 12.64 -12.64
CA LYS A 15 11.09 11.43 -12.04
C LYS A 15 11.44 11.32 -10.56
N GLU A 16 12.64 11.75 -10.17
CA GLU A 16 13.10 11.66 -8.78
C GLU A 16 12.38 12.63 -7.85
N GLU A 17 12.18 13.88 -8.28
CA GLU A 17 11.62 14.91 -7.42
C GLU A 17 10.17 14.60 -7.00
N PRO A 18 9.25 14.18 -7.89
CA PRO A 18 7.91 13.75 -7.48
C PRO A 18 7.91 12.54 -6.54
N ILE A 19 8.84 11.59 -6.72
CA ILE A 19 8.95 10.42 -5.82
C ILE A 19 9.49 10.83 -4.45
N ARG A 20 10.38 11.84 -4.39
CA ARG A 20 10.86 12.41 -3.14
C ARG A 20 9.76 13.14 -2.39
N GLU A 21 8.96 13.96 -3.08
CA GLU A 21 7.77 14.58 -2.48
C GLU A 21 6.78 13.52 -1.99
N LEU A 22 6.58 12.45 -2.77
CA LEU A 22 5.70 11.35 -2.39
C LEU A 22 6.20 10.58 -1.17
N HIS A 23 7.51 10.35 -1.05
CA HIS A 23 8.10 9.76 0.15
C HIS A 23 7.71 10.58 1.39
N GLN A 24 7.93 11.89 1.36
CA GLN A 24 7.61 12.78 2.49
C GLN A 24 6.11 12.79 2.80
N ALA A 25 5.27 12.81 1.76
CA ALA A 25 3.83 12.75 1.92
C ALA A 25 3.38 11.42 2.55
N LEU A 26 3.97 10.29 2.17
CA LEU A 26 3.67 8.98 2.76
C LEU A 26 4.17 8.86 4.20
N GLU A 27 5.35 9.37 4.53
CA GLU A 27 5.84 9.41 5.91
C GLU A 27 4.92 10.26 6.81
N SER A 28 4.36 11.35 6.30
CA SER A 28 3.37 12.16 7.04
C SER A 28 2.06 11.42 7.35
N LEU A 29 1.81 10.30 6.66
CA LEU A 29 0.66 9.40 6.86
C LEU A 29 1.05 8.12 7.63
N ASP A 30 2.18 8.13 8.35
CA ASP A 30 2.72 7.01 9.15
C ASP A 30 3.09 5.75 8.34
N PHE A 31 3.36 5.90 7.04
CA PHE A 31 3.97 4.84 6.25
C PHE A 31 5.48 4.78 6.44
N ARG A 32 6.01 3.56 6.49
CA ARG A 32 7.44 3.28 6.45
C ARG A 32 7.84 2.93 5.02
N ILE A 33 8.73 3.73 4.45
CA ILE A 33 9.23 3.50 3.10
C ILE A 33 10.46 2.59 3.13
N VAL A 34 10.52 1.62 2.23
CA VAL A 34 11.69 0.78 1.98
C VAL A 34 12.10 0.88 0.52
N TYR A 35 13.39 0.78 0.26
CA TYR A 35 13.99 0.88 -1.07
C TYR A 35 14.71 -0.43 -1.41
N PRO A 36 14.03 -1.36 -2.10
CA PRO A 36 14.70 -2.54 -2.63
C PRO A 36 15.71 -2.14 -3.72
N ASN A 37 16.83 -2.85 -3.77
CA ASN A 37 17.89 -2.56 -4.75
C ASN A 37 17.53 -3.06 -6.15
N ASP A 38 16.89 -4.22 -6.22
CA ASP A 38 16.51 -4.89 -7.46
C ASP A 38 15.21 -5.68 -7.28
N ARG A 39 14.80 -6.35 -8.37
CA ARG A 39 13.61 -7.18 -8.40
C ARG A 39 13.67 -8.31 -7.38
N GLU A 40 14.80 -9.00 -7.26
CA GLU A 40 14.92 -10.14 -6.35
C GLU A 40 14.83 -9.73 -4.88
N ASP A 41 15.41 -8.58 -4.53
CA ASP A 41 15.33 -7.97 -3.22
C ASP A 41 13.88 -7.59 -2.88
N LEU A 42 13.14 -7.02 -3.85
CA LEU A 42 11.72 -6.74 -3.67
C LEU A 42 10.90 -8.02 -3.41
N LEU A 43 11.09 -9.07 -4.19
CA LEU A 43 10.36 -10.33 -4.00
C LEU A 43 10.67 -10.95 -2.63
N LYS A 44 11.95 -10.96 -2.22
CA LYS A 44 12.35 -11.40 -0.88
C LYS A 44 11.75 -10.53 0.21
N LEU A 45 11.63 -9.22 0.00
CA LEU A 45 10.99 -8.31 0.95
C LEU A 45 9.50 -8.61 1.08
N ILE A 46 8.81 -8.92 -0.02
CA ILE A 46 7.39 -9.30 -0.01
C ILE A 46 7.20 -10.63 0.74
N GLU A 47 8.04 -11.62 0.45
CA GLU A 47 7.98 -12.95 1.08
C GLU A 47 8.25 -12.89 2.59
N ASN A 48 9.25 -12.10 3.01
CA ASN A 48 9.67 -12.03 4.41
C ASN A 48 8.90 -11.00 5.25
N ASN A 49 8.18 -10.06 4.63
CA ASN A 49 7.47 -8.99 5.33
C ASN A 49 5.99 -8.91 4.95
N ALA A 50 5.15 -9.65 5.67
CA ALA A 50 3.69 -9.58 5.56
C ALA A 50 3.07 -8.20 5.92
N ARG A 51 3.88 -7.22 6.34
CA ARG A 51 3.44 -5.84 6.61
C ARG A 51 3.56 -4.91 5.40
N LEU A 52 4.20 -5.38 4.33
CA LEU A 52 4.33 -4.68 3.06
C LEU A 52 2.96 -4.67 2.38
N CYS A 53 2.46 -3.47 2.11
CA CYS A 53 1.09 -3.24 1.65
C CYS A 53 0.99 -2.42 0.37
N GLY A 54 2.11 -2.18 -0.29
CA GLY A 54 2.11 -1.60 -1.62
C GLY A 54 3.51 -1.53 -2.20
N VAL A 55 3.57 -1.57 -3.53
CA VAL A 55 4.80 -1.42 -4.30
C VAL A 55 4.63 -0.26 -5.27
N ILE A 56 5.56 0.68 -5.24
CA ILE A 56 5.66 1.80 -6.17
C ILE A 56 6.81 1.50 -7.14
N PHE A 57 6.53 1.58 -8.44
CA PHE A 57 7.53 1.34 -9.48
C PHE A 57 7.23 2.11 -10.76
N ASP A 58 8.24 2.26 -11.61
CA ASP A 58 8.08 2.82 -12.95
C ASP A 58 7.59 1.75 -13.92
N TRP A 59 6.48 2.02 -14.61
CA TRP A 59 5.82 1.07 -15.50
C TRP A 59 6.68 0.68 -16.70
N ASP A 60 7.39 1.65 -17.30
CA ASP A 60 8.19 1.39 -18.50
C ASP A 60 9.42 0.52 -18.18
N LYS A 61 9.89 0.58 -16.93
CA LYS A 61 11.08 -0.18 -16.48
C LYS A 61 10.73 -1.55 -15.90
N TYR A 62 9.74 -1.59 -15.02
CA TYR A 62 9.29 -2.81 -14.37
C TYR A 62 7.93 -3.14 -14.96
N ASN A 63 7.96 -3.99 -15.99
CA ASN A 63 6.81 -4.33 -16.80
C ASN A 63 5.97 -5.46 -16.14
N LEU A 64 5.14 -6.10 -16.98
CA LEU A 64 4.27 -7.23 -16.64
C LEU A 64 4.95 -8.35 -15.84
N GLU A 65 6.23 -8.66 -16.08
CA GLU A 65 6.91 -9.77 -15.41
C GLU A 65 6.91 -9.59 -13.88
N LEU A 66 7.20 -8.37 -13.41
CA LEU A 66 7.17 -8.08 -11.98
C LEU A 66 5.75 -8.21 -11.42
N CYS A 67 4.75 -7.78 -12.19
CA CYS A 67 3.37 -7.80 -11.75
C CYS A 67 2.85 -9.24 -11.62
N GLU A 68 3.22 -10.13 -12.53
CA GLU A 68 2.91 -11.57 -12.46
C GLU A 68 3.56 -12.24 -11.24
N GLU A 69 4.86 -11.99 -11.01
CA GLU A 69 5.59 -12.53 -9.86
C GLU A 69 4.98 -12.05 -8.53
N ILE A 70 4.62 -10.77 -8.41
CA ILE A 70 3.94 -10.25 -7.22
C ILE A 70 2.55 -10.86 -7.07
N SER A 71 1.79 -11.03 -8.16
CA SER A 71 0.46 -11.64 -8.11
C SER A 71 0.49 -13.09 -7.64
N GLN A 72 1.55 -13.85 -7.97
CA GLN A 72 1.74 -15.22 -7.47
C GLN A 72 1.99 -15.27 -5.96
N LEU A 73 2.60 -14.22 -5.39
CA LEU A 73 2.84 -14.11 -3.95
C LEU A 73 1.63 -13.53 -3.20
N ASN A 74 0.98 -12.51 -3.77
CA ASN A 74 -0.13 -11.80 -3.15
C ASN A 74 -1.03 -11.14 -4.21
N GLU A 75 -2.11 -11.84 -4.57
CA GLU A 75 -3.09 -11.39 -5.59
C GLU A 75 -3.77 -10.05 -5.27
N TYR A 76 -3.86 -9.68 -3.99
CA TYR A 76 -4.57 -8.48 -3.56
C TYR A 76 -3.63 -7.30 -3.31
N MET A 77 -2.31 -7.48 -3.45
CA MET A 77 -1.35 -6.41 -3.15
C MET A 77 -1.54 -5.21 -4.10
N PRO A 78 -1.73 -4.00 -3.55
CA PRO A 78 -1.81 -2.79 -4.36
C PRO A 78 -0.50 -2.50 -5.08
N LEU A 79 -0.59 -2.28 -6.40
CA LEU A 79 0.53 -1.93 -7.26
C LEU A 79 0.35 -0.49 -7.77
N TYR A 80 1.34 0.36 -7.53
CA TYR A 80 1.33 1.77 -7.91
C TYR A 80 2.34 2.01 -9.02
N ALA A 81 1.85 1.91 -10.25
CA ALA A 81 2.64 2.06 -11.45
C ALA A 81 2.70 3.54 -11.87
N PHE A 82 3.90 4.10 -11.98
CA PHE A 82 4.09 5.42 -12.55
C PHE A 82 4.33 5.30 -14.05
N ALA A 83 3.45 5.92 -14.84
CA ALA A 83 3.47 5.89 -16.29
C ALA A 83 3.95 7.22 -16.88
N ASN A 84 4.59 7.12 -18.04
CA ASN A 84 4.91 8.25 -18.90
C ASN A 84 3.80 8.47 -19.94
N THR A 85 3.81 9.61 -20.61
CA THR A 85 2.81 10.02 -21.62
C THR A 85 2.71 9.06 -22.82
N TYR A 86 3.71 8.19 -23.02
CA TYR A 86 3.77 7.20 -24.10
C TYR A 86 3.65 5.74 -23.62
N SER A 87 3.37 5.51 -22.34
CA SER A 87 3.26 4.15 -21.81
C SER A 87 2.06 3.43 -22.43
N THR A 88 2.32 2.36 -23.16
CA THR A 88 1.29 1.49 -23.73
C THR A 88 0.83 0.48 -22.68
N LEU A 89 -0.48 0.39 -22.47
CA LEU A 89 -1.10 -0.72 -21.72
C LEU A 89 -1.08 -1.96 -22.60
N ASP A 90 -0.25 -2.94 -22.26
CA ASP A 90 -0.24 -4.21 -22.96
C ASP A 90 -1.53 -4.99 -22.67
N VAL A 91 -2.09 -5.61 -23.71
CA VAL A 91 -3.40 -6.29 -23.67
C VAL A 91 -3.40 -7.53 -22.74
N SER A 92 -2.23 -8.04 -22.37
CA SER A 92 -2.03 -9.15 -21.43
C SER A 92 -2.47 -8.86 -19.99
N LEU A 93 -2.74 -7.60 -19.64
CA LEU A 93 -3.27 -7.21 -18.33
C LEU A 93 -4.70 -7.72 -18.03
N ASN A 94 -5.46 -8.11 -19.05
CA ASN A 94 -6.88 -8.49 -18.87
C ASN A 94 -7.09 -9.80 -18.10
N ASP A 95 -6.12 -10.72 -18.10
CA ASP A 95 -6.26 -12.02 -17.44
C ASP A 95 -5.79 -12.02 -15.98
N LEU A 96 -5.08 -10.97 -15.56
CA LEU A 96 -4.52 -10.84 -14.23
C LEU A 96 -5.43 -9.99 -13.35
N ARG A 97 -5.88 -10.53 -12.20
CA ARG A 97 -6.69 -9.83 -11.18
C ARG A 97 -5.87 -8.79 -10.39
N MET A 98 -5.01 -8.04 -11.06
CA MET A 98 -4.07 -7.14 -10.40
C MET A 98 -4.73 -5.81 -10.08
N GLN A 99 -4.52 -5.33 -8.84
CA GLN A 99 -4.92 -3.98 -8.44
C GLN A 99 -3.84 -2.97 -8.82
N VAL A 100 -3.59 -2.81 -10.12
CA VAL A 100 -2.66 -1.78 -10.64
C VAL A 100 -3.37 -0.43 -10.69
N ARG A 101 -2.76 0.58 -10.09
CA ARG A 101 -3.16 1.98 -10.17
C ARG A 101 -2.07 2.76 -10.88
N PHE A 102 -2.47 3.58 -11.84
CA PHE A 102 -1.56 4.40 -12.62
C PHE A 102 -1.48 5.82 -12.07
N PHE A 103 -0.27 6.33 -11.93
CA PHE A 103 0.03 7.71 -11.56
C PHE A 103 0.98 8.35 -12.58
N GLU A 104 0.93 9.67 -12.66
CA GLU A 104 1.84 10.46 -13.48
C GLU A 104 2.92 11.09 -12.61
N TYR A 105 4.09 11.35 -13.19
CA TYR A 105 5.15 12.14 -12.56
C TYR A 105 4.79 13.62 -12.65
N ALA A 106 4.23 14.17 -11.57
CA ALA A 106 3.89 15.58 -11.47
C ALA A 106 4.30 16.16 -10.12
N LEU A 107 4.92 17.35 -10.14
CA LEU A 107 5.26 18.11 -8.93
C LEU A 107 3.99 18.60 -8.24
N GLY A 108 3.95 18.51 -6.92
CA GLY A 108 2.80 18.92 -6.10
C GLY A 108 1.62 17.94 -6.10
N ALA A 109 1.68 16.85 -6.87
CA ALA A 109 0.66 15.79 -6.85
C ALA A 109 0.83 14.78 -5.70
N ALA A 110 1.96 14.85 -4.99
CA ALA A 110 2.35 13.88 -3.97
C ALA A 110 1.30 13.69 -2.86
N THR A 111 0.66 14.76 -2.39
CA THR A 111 -0.36 14.70 -1.33
C THR A 111 -1.60 13.93 -1.77
N ASP A 112 -2.06 14.18 -2.99
CA ASP A 112 -3.24 13.52 -3.55
C ASP A 112 -2.95 12.05 -3.84
N ILE A 113 -1.75 11.75 -4.35
CA ILE A 113 -1.29 10.37 -4.58
C ILE A 113 -1.16 9.63 -3.24
N ALA A 114 -0.56 10.24 -2.23
CA ALA A 114 -0.43 9.64 -0.90
C ALA A 114 -1.80 9.36 -0.24
N ALA A 115 -2.76 10.27 -0.37
CA ALA A 115 -4.13 10.06 0.09
C ALA A 115 -4.81 8.89 -0.63
N LYS A 116 -4.63 8.78 -1.95
CA LYS A 116 -5.13 7.63 -2.74
C LYS A 116 -4.46 6.31 -2.34
N ILE A 117 -3.15 6.32 -2.11
CA ILE A 117 -2.41 5.15 -1.61
C ILE A 117 -2.93 4.72 -0.25
N LYS A 118 -3.20 5.68 0.64
CA LYS A 118 -3.78 5.41 1.96
C LYS A 118 -5.16 4.77 1.83
N GLN A 119 -6.04 5.32 1.01
CA GLN A 119 -7.37 4.76 0.76
C GLN A 119 -7.27 3.33 0.19
N ASN A 120 -6.43 3.10 -0.82
CA ASN A 120 -6.23 1.77 -1.40
C ASN A 120 -5.65 0.77 -0.38
N THR A 121 -4.79 1.24 0.52
CA THR A 121 -4.27 0.40 1.61
C THR A 121 -5.38 0.00 2.58
N ASP A 122 -6.27 0.93 2.92
CA ASP A 122 -7.43 0.64 3.78
C ASP A 122 -8.40 -0.33 3.08
N GLU A 123 -8.63 -0.15 1.77
CA GLU A 123 -9.39 -1.10 0.93
C GLU A 123 -8.76 -2.49 0.91
N TYR A 124 -7.43 -2.57 0.74
CA TYR A 124 -6.67 -3.83 0.80
C TYR A 124 -6.84 -4.54 2.14
N ILE A 125 -6.66 -3.81 3.26
CA ILE A 125 -6.85 -4.35 4.61
C ILE A 125 -8.29 -4.85 4.78
N ASP A 126 -9.27 -4.10 4.28
CA ASP A 126 -10.66 -4.52 4.32
C ASP A 126 -10.94 -5.76 3.45
N THR A 127 -10.29 -5.90 2.30
CA THR A 127 -10.45 -7.09 1.45
C THR A 127 -9.92 -8.35 2.12
N ILE A 128 -8.77 -8.27 2.80
CA ILE A 128 -8.15 -9.45 3.44
C ILE A 128 -8.77 -9.80 4.80
N LEU A 129 -9.44 -8.85 5.47
CA LEU A 129 -10.05 -9.09 6.78
C LEU A 129 -11.39 -9.84 6.66
N PRO A 130 -11.58 -10.97 7.37
CA PRO A 130 -12.85 -11.68 7.37
C PRO A 130 -13.95 -10.84 8.05
N PRO A 131 -15.23 -11.04 7.68
CA PRO A 131 -16.32 -10.11 8.02
C PRO A 131 -16.52 -9.92 9.52
N LEU A 132 -16.42 -10.98 10.32
CA LEU A 132 -16.58 -10.90 11.78
C LEU A 132 -15.44 -10.09 12.41
N THR A 133 -14.19 -10.39 12.06
CA THR A 133 -13.02 -9.67 12.60
C THR A 133 -13.03 -8.20 12.21
N LYS A 134 -13.43 -7.90 10.97
CA LYS A 134 -13.61 -6.52 10.50
C LYS A 134 -14.63 -5.77 11.37
N ALA A 135 -15.82 -6.35 11.58
CA ALA A 135 -16.86 -5.75 12.41
C ALA A 135 -16.40 -5.57 13.87
N LEU A 136 -15.68 -6.56 14.41
CA LEU A 136 -15.13 -6.49 15.77
C LEU A 136 -14.11 -5.36 15.91
N PHE A 137 -13.15 -5.25 15.00
CA PHE A 137 -12.16 -4.17 15.03
C PHE A 137 -12.81 -2.80 14.85
N LYS A 138 -13.82 -2.69 13.98
CA LYS A 138 -14.63 -1.48 13.83
C LYS A 138 -15.33 -1.12 15.15
N TYR A 139 -15.98 -2.09 15.79
CA TYR A 139 -16.64 -1.90 17.08
C TYR A 139 -15.66 -1.44 18.17
N VAL A 140 -14.46 -2.01 18.24
CA VAL A 140 -13.44 -1.61 19.22
C VAL A 140 -12.98 -0.16 18.99
N ARG A 141 -12.87 0.29 17.74
CA ARG A 141 -12.45 1.67 17.42
C ARG A 141 -13.55 2.71 17.61
N GLU A 142 -14.80 2.37 17.31
CA GLU A 142 -15.90 3.34 17.21
C GLU A 142 -16.98 3.17 18.30
N GLY A 143 -17.07 2.00 18.91
CA GLY A 143 -18.14 1.62 19.85
C GLY A 143 -18.10 2.42 21.15
N LYS A 144 -19.28 2.84 21.61
CA LYS A 144 -19.46 3.68 22.81
C LYS A 144 -20.53 3.14 23.76
N TYR A 145 -20.70 1.82 23.81
CA TYR A 145 -21.69 1.21 24.71
C TYR A 145 -21.24 1.28 26.17
N THR A 146 -22.20 1.52 27.05
CA THR A 146 -22.03 1.58 28.51
C THR A 146 -23.08 0.73 29.18
N PHE A 147 -22.86 0.34 30.45
CA PHE A 147 -23.77 -0.52 31.23
C PHE A 147 -24.05 -1.89 30.59
N CYS A 148 -23.04 -2.46 29.92
CA CYS A 148 -23.06 -3.81 29.38
C CYS A 148 -22.07 -4.72 30.11
N THR A 149 -22.33 -6.03 30.11
CA THR A 149 -21.29 -7.01 30.40
C THR A 149 -20.35 -7.12 29.19
N PRO A 150 -19.05 -7.44 29.37
CA PRO A 150 -18.34 -7.73 30.62
C PRO A 150 -18.08 -6.49 31.52
N GLY A 151 -18.16 -6.68 32.85
CA GLY A 151 -18.05 -5.60 33.84
C GLY A 151 -16.69 -4.89 33.92
N HIS A 152 -15.65 -5.41 33.27
CA HIS A 152 -14.37 -4.70 33.13
C HIS A 152 -14.43 -3.56 32.11
N MET A 153 -15.48 -3.48 31.27
CA MET A 153 -15.80 -2.37 30.36
C MET A 153 -14.59 -1.82 29.60
N GLY A 154 -14.04 -2.64 28.69
CA GLY A 154 -12.87 -2.24 27.88
C GLY A 154 -11.58 -2.06 28.67
N GLY A 155 -11.53 -2.52 29.93
CA GLY A 155 -10.34 -2.41 30.79
C GLY A 155 -10.46 -1.34 31.88
N THR A 156 -11.55 -0.57 31.91
CA THR A 156 -11.79 0.50 32.90
C THR A 156 -11.64 0.02 34.35
N ALA A 157 -12.13 -1.18 34.68
CA ALA A 157 -11.98 -1.74 36.03
C ALA A 157 -10.51 -2.06 36.36
N PHE A 158 -9.73 -2.55 35.40
CA PHE A 158 -8.30 -2.87 35.59
C PHE A 158 -7.44 -1.62 35.79
N GLN A 159 -7.85 -0.45 35.29
CA GLN A 159 -7.12 0.82 35.51
C GLN A 159 -7.30 1.40 36.92
N LYS A 160 -8.11 0.77 37.78
CA LYS A 160 -8.41 1.22 39.15
C LYS A 160 -7.79 0.32 40.23
N SER A 161 -7.02 -0.69 39.83
CA SER A 161 -6.23 -1.58 40.69
C SER A 161 -4.77 -1.55 40.28
#